data_AF-A0A5C8BTK9-F1
#
_entry.id   AF-A0A5C8BTK9-F1
#
_cell.length_a   1.000
_cell.length_b   1.000
_cell.length_c   1.000
_cell.angle_alpha   90.00
_cell.angle_beta   90.00
_cell.angle_gamma   90.00
#
_symmetry.space_group_name_H-M   'P 1'
#
loop_
_entity.id
_entity.type
_entity.pdbx_description
1 polymer ?
#
loop_
_entity_poly.entity_id
_entity_poly.type
_entity_poly.pdbx_seq_one_letter_code
_entity_poly.pdbx_strand_id
1 'polypeptide(L)'
;HKSLAIHFEADHRYIDLIEERIDIAIRMSLNIDDQQLTVVPLARVDQILVASPSYLNQSACITRPEDLRQHELLPVTLMQNYHHFSFQHVLSGEVVNLDMKTRLASNNVFVAKSLCLQGLGISRILYMDIQKELANGSLVEVLPDWQLPAYSLHALTSKREQYPMKVHRCLDALKQYFAQLPGGRSLQGIA
;
A
#
# COMPACT_ATOMS: atom_id res chain seq x y z
N HIS A 1 -22.97 0.99 -17.51
CA HIS A 1 -24.23 0.26 -17.69
C HIS A 1 -25.30 0.82 -16.76
N LYS A 2 -26.35 1.51 -17.27
CA LYS A 2 -27.32 2.24 -16.41
C LYS A 2 -28.29 1.34 -15.63
N SER A 3 -28.51 0.11 -16.08
CA SER A 3 -29.40 -0.87 -15.42
C SER A 3 -28.68 -1.75 -14.39
N LEU A 4 -27.36 -1.60 -14.21
CA LEU A 4 -26.60 -2.35 -13.24
C LEU A 4 -26.78 -1.69 -11.86
N ALA A 5 -27.43 -2.38 -10.94
CA ALA A 5 -27.41 -2.02 -9.53
C ALA A 5 -26.09 -2.48 -8.91
N ILE A 6 -25.41 -1.58 -8.22
CA ILE A 6 -24.14 -1.86 -7.53
C ILE A 6 -24.34 -1.55 -6.05
N HIS A 7 -23.98 -2.51 -5.21
CA HIS A 7 -23.89 -2.34 -3.76
C HIS A 7 -22.41 -2.31 -3.40
N PHE A 8 -21.99 -1.32 -2.61
CA PHE A 8 -20.62 -1.21 -2.12
C PHE A 8 -20.58 -1.48 -0.61
N GLU A 9 -19.72 -2.41 -0.22
CA GLU A 9 -19.36 -2.64 1.18
C GLU A 9 -17.87 -2.40 1.35
N ALA A 10 -17.50 -1.78 2.47
CA ALA A 10 -16.12 -1.50 2.82
C ALA A 10 -15.82 -2.10 4.19
N ASP A 11 -14.89 -3.04 4.20
CA ASP A 11 -14.35 -3.69 5.41
C ASP A 11 -12.84 -3.89 5.20
N HIS A 12 -12.09 -3.96 6.29
CA HIS A 12 -10.66 -4.27 6.28
C HIS A 12 -10.38 -5.76 6.53
N ARG A 13 -11.41 -6.55 6.87
CA ARG A 13 -11.32 -7.98 7.13
C ARG A 13 -11.25 -8.80 5.85
N TYR A 14 -10.62 -9.95 5.97
CA TYR A 14 -10.68 -10.99 4.95
C TYR A 14 -11.99 -11.74 5.14
N ILE A 15 -12.98 -11.41 4.31
CA ILE A 15 -14.31 -12.03 4.33
C ILE A 15 -14.42 -13.20 3.36
N ASP A 16 -15.29 -14.16 3.68
CA ASP A 16 -15.73 -15.19 2.76
C ASP A 16 -16.74 -14.58 1.78
N LEU A 17 -16.40 -14.61 0.49
CA LEU A 17 -17.22 -14.00 -0.56
C LEU A 17 -18.57 -14.71 -0.76
N ILE A 18 -18.65 -15.99 -0.43
CA ILE A 18 -19.88 -16.79 -0.56
C ILE A 18 -20.82 -16.46 0.59
N GLU A 19 -20.32 -16.51 1.83
CA GLU A 19 -21.14 -16.24 3.02
C GLU A 19 -21.68 -14.81 3.01
N GLU A 20 -20.83 -13.82 2.68
CA GLU A 20 -21.21 -12.40 2.60
C GLU A 20 -21.87 -12.03 1.27
N ARG A 21 -22.10 -12.99 0.37
CA ARG A 21 -22.77 -12.79 -0.94
C ARG A 21 -22.11 -11.70 -1.81
N ILE A 22 -20.79 -11.60 -1.76
CA ILE A 22 -20.00 -10.64 -2.52
C ILE A 22 -19.62 -11.22 -3.89
N ASP A 23 -20.04 -10.56 -4.96
CA ASP A 23 -19.69 -10.96 -6.34
C ASP A 23 -18.20 -10.69 -6.66
N ILE A 24 -17.68 -9.54 -6.24
CA ILE A 24 -16.29 -9.09 -6.48
C ILE A 24 -15.79 -8.37 -5.22
N ALA A 25 -14.67 -8.84 -4.66
CA ALA A 25 -13.93 -8.09 -3.64
C ALA A 25 -12.73 -7.38 -4.26
N ILE A 26 -12.52 -6.12 -3.86
CA ILE A 26 -11.32 -5.36 -4.22
C ILE A 26 -10.38 -5.37 -3.02
N ARG A 27 -9.16 -5.87 -3.20
CA ARG A 27 -8.23 -6.11 -2.09
C ARG A 27 -6.82 -5.66 -2.43
N MET A 28 -6.20 -4.93 -1.51
CA MET A 28 -4.77 -4.62 -1.54
C MET A 28 -4.01 -5.71 -0.78
N SER A 29 -3.05 -6.38 -1.41
CA SER A 29 -2.27 -7.45 -0.76
C SER A 29 -0.85 -7.55 -1.34
N LEU A 30 0.11 -8.04 -0.56
CA LEU A 30 1.43 -8.41 -1.09
C LEU A 30 1.36 -9.74 -1.85
N ASN A 31 0.56 -10.67 -1.36
CA ASN A 31 0.29 -11.97 -1.98
C ASN A 31 -1.15 -12.41 -1.72
N ILE A 32 -1.68 -13.27 -2.58
CA ILE A 32 -2.97 -13.94 -2.34
C ILE A 32 -2.75 -15.40 -2.69
N ASP A 33 -2.72 -16.25 -1.66
CA ASP A 33 -2.56 -17.69 -1.79
C ASP A 33 -3.83 -18.38 -1.28
N ASP A 34 -4.91 -18.24 -2.06
CA ASP A 34 -6.17 -18.91 -1.79
C ASP A 34 -6.69 -19.56 -3.07
N GLN A 35 -6.65 -20.88 -3.09
CA GLN A 35 -7.04 -21.69 -4.24
C GLN A 35 -8.57 -21.67 -4.50
N GLN A 36 -9.36 -21.19 -3.54
CA GLN A 36 -10.81 -21.02 -3.67
C GLN A 36 -11.18 -19.70 -4.35
N LEU A 37 -10.19 -18.84 -4.62
CA LEU A 37 -10.40 -17.55 -5.27
C LEU A 37 -9.85 -17.55 -6.69
N THR A 38 -10.50 -16.79 -7.57
CA THR A 38 -9.87 -16.30 -8.79
C THR A 38 -9.34 -14.90 -8.52
N VAL A 39 -8.03 -14.74 -8.76
CA VAL A 39 -7.30 -13.50 -8.48
C VAL A 39 -7.02 -12.77 -9.78
N VAL A 40 -7.52 -11.54 -9.88
CA VAL A 40 -7.33 -10.69 -11.05
C VAL A 40 -6.53 -9.46 -10.62
N PRO A 41 -5.24 -9.32 -11.00
CA PRO A 41 -4.48 -8.12 -10.70
C PRO A 41 -5.03 -6.92 -11.47
N LEU A 42 -5.14 -5.78 -10.79
CA LEU A 42 -5.65 -4.52 -11.34
C LEU A 42 -4.56 -3.45 -11.42
N ALA A 43 -3.77 -3.28 -10.36
CA ALA A 43 -2.70 -2.29 -10.30
C ALA A 43 -1.61 -2.70 -9.33
N ARG A 44 -0.36 -2.36 -9.63
CA ARG A 44 0.74 -2.36 -8.66
C ARG A 44 0.65 -1.08 -7.82
N VAL A 45 0.85 -1.18 -6.50
CA VAL A 45 0.87 -0.02 -5.60
C VAL A 45 2.11 -0.08 -4.73
N ASP A 46 3.02 0.87 -4.93
CA ASP A 46 4.24 0.93 -4.12
C ASP A 46 3.94 1.48 -2.73
N GLN A 47 4.63 0.96 -1.73
CA GLN A 47 4.69 1.54 -0.39
C GLN A 47 6.04 2.23 -0.19
N ILE A 48 6.04 3.35 0.52
CA ILE A 48 7.23 4.15 0.78
C ILE A 48 7.29 4.54 2.25
N LEU A 49 8.46 5.02 2.67
CA LEU A 49 8.63 5.72 3.94
C LEU A 49 8.58 7.23 3.72
N VAL A 50 7.88 7.93 4.59
CA VAL A 50 7.81 9.40 4.57
C VAL A 50 7.94 9.98 5.97
N ALA A 51 8.52 11.17 6.05
CA ALA A 51 8.59 11.98 7.26
C ALA A 51 8.32 13.45 6.91
N SER A 52 7.86 14.24 7.87
CA SER A 52 7.82 15.69 7.70
C SER A 52 9.22 16.30 7.82
N PRO A 53 9.50 17.44 7.15
CA PRO A 53 10.77 18.14 7.28
C PRO A 53 11.12 18.50 8.73
N SER A 54 10.12 18.84 9.55
CA SER A 54 10.33 19.18 10.96
C SER A 54 10.88 17.99 11.77
N TYR A 55 10.39 16.77 11.51
CA TYR A 55 10.91 15.56 12.16
C TYR A 55 12.35 15.28 11.75
N LEU A 56 12.65 15.35 10.45
CA LEU A 56 13.98 15.06 9.92
C LEU A 56 15.03 16.06 10.44
N ASN A 57 14.67 17.33 10.60
CA ASN A 57 15.57 18.37 11.13
C ASN A 57 15.92 18.21 12.62
N GLN A 58 15.15 17.41 13.38
CA GLN A 58 15.32 17.24 14.82
C GLN A 58 15.80 15.84 15.20
N SER A 59 15.99 14.95 14.22
CA SER A 59 16.33 13.55 14.42
C SER A 59 17.71 13.22 13.86
N ALA A 60 18.23 12.03 14.21
CA ALA A 60 19.45 11.52 13.59
C ALA A 60 19.29 11.39 12.07
N CYS A 61 20.41 11.46 11.33
CA CYS A 61 20.39 11.31 9.88
C CYS A 61 20.04 9.87 9.50
N ILE A 62 19.21 9.70 8.45
CA ILE A 62 18.81 8.40 7.92
C ILE A 62 19.46 8.24 6.55
N THR A 63 20.48 7.40 6.49
CA THR A 63 21.27 7.13 5.26
C THR A 63 21.12 5.69 4.80
N ARG A 64 20.83 4.78 5.73
CA ARG A 64 20.59 3.36 5.47
C ARG A 64 19.41 2.83 6.29
N PRO A 65 18.79 1.71 5.89
CA PRO A 65 17.65 1.16 6.60
C PRO A 65 17.89 0.96 8.09
N GLU A 66 19.09 0.53 8.49
CA GLU A 66 19.44 0.23 9.88
C GLU A 66 19.34 1.44 10.81
N ASP A 67 19.50 2.65 10.28
CA ASP A 67 19.38 3.91 11.03
C ASP A 67 17.95 4.07 11.57
N LEU A 68 16.95 3.52 10.86
CA LEU A 68 15.54 3.58 11.26
C LEU A 68 15.30 3.06 12.68
N ARG A 69 16.14 2.16 13.22
CA ARG A 69 16.00 1.65 14.60
C ARG A 69 16.05 2.75 15.67
N GLN A 70 16.60 3.91 15.34
CA GLN A 70 16.67 5.07 16.24
C GLN A 70 15.47 6.02 16.08
N HIS A 71 14.53 5.71 15.20
CA HIS A 71 13.40 6.56 14.85
C HIS A 71 12.06 5.96 15.28
N GLU A 72 11.08 6.85 15.43
CA GLU A 72 9.70 6.49 15.74
C GLU A 72 8.99 6.08 14.45
N LEU A 73 8.55 4.83 14.37
CA LEU A 73 7.68 4.36 13.29
C LEU A 73 6.21 4.59 13.65
N LEU A 74 5.49 5.16 12.69
CA LEU A 74 4.05 5.40 12.69
C LEU A 74 3.37 4.44 11.69
N PRO A 75 3.09 3.19 12.07
CA PRO A 75 2.55 2.19 11.18
C PRO A 75 1.07 2.40 10.90
N VAL A 76 0.65 1.95 9.71
CA VAL A 76 -0.74 1.61 9.44
C VAL A 76 -0.91 0.11 9.69
N THR A 77 -1.61 -0.27 10.77
CA THR A 77 -1.72 -1.68 11.23
C THR A 77 -2.49 -2.58 10.26
N LEU A 78 -3.19 -2.01 9.28
CA LEU A 78 -3.79 -2.74 8.17
C LEU A 78 -2.77 -3.27 7.16
N MET A 79 -1.56 -2.71 7.13
CA MET A 79 -0.52 -3.18 6.23
C MET A 79 0.03 -4.53 6.75
N GLN A 80 0.24 -5.46 5.83
CA GLN A 80 0.87 -6.74 6.16
C GLN A 80 2.27 -6.50 6.71
N ASN A 81 2.63 -7.22 7.77
CA ASN A 81 3.94 -7.11 8.41
C ASN A 81 4.27 -5.64 8.79
N TYR A 82 3.35 -4.91 9.43
CA TYR A 82 3.49 -3.47 9.71
C TYR A 82 4.67 -3.06 10.60
N HIS A 83 5.31 -4.01 11.29
CA HIS A 83 6.56 -3.80 12.03
C HIS A 83 7.80 -4.37 11.36
N HIS A 84 7.64 -5.23 10.35
CA HIS A 84 8.74 -5.90 9.69
C HIS A 84 8.94 -5.30 8.28
N PHE A 85 10.18 -4.94 7.99
CA PHE A 85 10.57 -4.30 6.76
C PHE A 85 11.58 -5.18 6.05
N SER A 86 11.40 -5.35 4.75
CA SER A 86 12.36 -5.98 3.87
C SER A 86 12.72 -4.97 2.80
N PHE A 87 13.82 -4.25 3.00
CA PHE A 87 14.31 -3.25 2.05
C PHE A 87 15.18 -3.93 1.01
N GLN A 88 15.04 -3.53 -0.24
CA GLN A 88 15.95 -3.91 -1.33
C GLN A 88 16.52 -2.64 -1.96
N HIS A 89 17.84 -2.50 -1.96
CA HIS A 89 18.50 -1.37 -2.60
C HIS A 89 18.37 -1.46 -4.13
N VAL A 90 17.98 -0.36 -4.78
CA VAL A 90 17.63 -0.37 -6.22
C VAL A 90 18.80 -0.69 -7.15
N LEU A 91 20.03 -0.26 -6.80
CA LEU A 91 21.23 -0.52 -7.62
C LEU A 91 21.98 -1.81 -7.25
N SER A 92 22.36 -1.97 -5.97
CA SER A 92 23.16 -3.12 -5.52
C SER A 92 22.37 -4.42 -5.37
N GLY A 93 21.03 -4.33 -5.25
CA GLY A 93 20.19 -5.48 -4.91
C GLY A 93 20.35 -5.97 -3.46
N GLU A 94 21.10 -5.24 -2.63
CA GLU A 94 21.27 -5.54 -1.21
C GLU A 94 19.91 -5.61 -0.50
N VAL A 95 19.71 -6.64 0.32
CA VAL A 95 18.49 -6.82 1.10
C VAL A 95 18.78 -6.61 2.57
N VAL A 96 18.03 -5.71 3.20
CA VAL A 96 18.12 -5.42 4.64
C VAL A 96 16.76 -5.66 5.29
N ASN A 97 16.72 -6.57 6.26
CA ASN A 97 15.51 -6.88 7.01
C ASN A 97 15.55 -6.26 8.41
N LEU A 98 14.46 -5.62 8.83
CA LEU A 98 14.39 -4.87 10.08
C LEU A 98 13.05 -5.06 10.77
N ASP A 99 13.11 -5.29 12.07
CA ASP A 99 11.95 -5.19 12.96
C ASP A 99 11.98 -3.85 13.70
N MET A 100 10.89 -3.11 13.56
CA MET A 100 10.73 -1.78 14.11
C MET A 100 9.79 -1.83 15.31
N LYS A 101 10.19 -1.17 16.40
CA LYS A 101 9.30 -0.93 17.54
C LYS A 101 8.40 0.26 17.22
N THR A 102 7.17 0.23 17.73
CA THR A 102 6.21 1.32 17.54
C THR A 102 5.56 1.69 18.86
N ARG A 103 5.57 2.97 19.18
CA ARG A 103 4.88 3.51 20.35
C ARG A 103 3.45 3.96 20.03
N LEU A 104 3.24 4.47 18.81
CA LEU A 104 1.94 4.88 18.28
C LEU A 104 1.60 3.96 17.11
N ALA A 105 0.33 3.57 16.97
CA ALA A 105 -0.13 2.76 15.85
C ALA A 105 -1.58 3.11 15.51
N SER A 106 -1.95 3.01 14.23
CA SER A 106 -3.32 3.25 13.79
C SER A 106 -3.70 2.26 12.69
N ASN A 107 -4.95 1.82 12.68
CA ASN A 107 -5.52 1.11 11.53
C ASN A 107 -6.04 2.06 10.44
N ASN A 108 -5.81 3.38 10.56
CA ASN A 108 -6.29 4.37 9.63
C ASN A 108 -5.12 5.14 9.00
N VAL A 109 -5.04 5.09 7.67
CA VAL A 109 -3.99 5.75 6.89
C VAL A 109 -3.96 7.26 7.10
N PHE A 110 -5.12 7.91 7.25
CA PHE A 110 -5.21 9.36 7.47
C PHE A 110 -4.70 9.77 8.84
N VAL A 111 -4.90 8.93 9.87
CA VAL A 111 -4.37 9.19 11.20
C VAL A 111 -2.85 9.06 11.19
N ALA A 112 -2.29 7.99 10.61
CA ALA A 112 -0.84 7.83 10.50
C ALA A 112 -0.20 9.00 9.73
N LYS A 113 -0.78 9.37 8.58
CA LYS A 113 -0.37 10.53 7.79
C LYS A 113 -0.42 11.84 8.58
N SER A 114 -1.49 12.08 9.34
CA SER A 114 -1.61 13.28 10.18
C SER A 114 -0.52 13.33 11.26
N LEU A 115 -0.23 12.21 11.93
CA LEU A 115 0.84 12.16 12.93
C LEU A 115 2.21 12.43 12.31
N CYS A 116 2.46 11.89 11.11
CA CYS A 116 3.69 12.12 10.36
C CYS A 116 3.86 13.61 9.96
N LEU A 117 2.79 14.23 9.46
CA LEU A 117 2.75 15.67 9.15
C LEU A 117 3.01 16.56 10.37
N GLN A 118 2.61 16.13 11.56
CA GLN A 118 2.88 16.82 12.82
C GLN A 118 4.30 16.55 13.38
N GLY A 119 5.12 15.78 12.68
CA GLY A 119 6.51 15.53 13.06
C GLY A 119 6.68 14.54 14.21
N LEU A 120 5.77 13.57 14.32
CA LEU A 120 5.82 12.57 15.40
C LEU A 120 6.57 11.27 15.02
N GLY A 121 7.10 11.18 13.80
CA GLY A 121 7.81 9.99 13.35
C GLY A 121 7.81 9.82 11.83
N ILE A 122 8.19 8.62 11.40
CA ILE A 122 8.23 8.16 10.02
C ILE A 122 7.01 7.27 9.77
N SER A 123 6.27 7.51 8.70
CA SER A 123 5.17 6.63 8.30
C SER A 123 5.56 5.74 7.14
N ARG A 124 5.17 4.46 7.22
CA ARG A 124 5.08 3.56 6.08
C ARG A 124 3.67 3.66 5.50
N ILE A 125 3.56 4.04 4.23
CA ILE A 125 2.28 4.37 3.60
C ILE A 125 2.31 4.03 2.11
N LEU A 126 1.14 3.85 1.48
CA LEU A 126 1.05 3.65 0.04
C LEU A 126 1.31 4.98 -0.69
N TYR A 127 2.09 4.92 -1.77
CA TYR A 127 2.46 6.10 -2.55
C TYR A 127 1.24 6.90 -3.01
N MET A 128 0.17 6.20 -3.39
CA MET A 128 -1.06 6.83 -3.89
C MET A 128 -1.74 7.76 -2.88
N ASP A 129 -1.56 7.53 -1.57
CA ASP A 129 -2.22 8.28 -0.49
C ASP A 129 -1.51 9.60 -0.13
N ILE A 130 -0.29 9.81 -0.63
CA ILE A 130 0.61 10.91 -0.19
C ILE A 130 1.18 11.75 -1.34
N GLN A 131 0.69 11.56 -2.58
CA GLN A 131 1.20 12.27 -3.76
C GLN A 131 1.16 13.80 -3.60
N LYS A 132 0.08 14.33 -2.99
CA LYS A 132 -0.09 15.76 -2.73
C LYS A 132 0.98 16.29 -1.78
N GLU A 133 1.28 15.53 -0.72
CA GLU A 133 2.21 15.92 0.33
C GLU A 133 3.67 15.85 -0.15
N LEU A 134 3.99 14.89 -1.01
CA LEU A 134 5.27 14.87 -1.71
C LEU A 134 5.40 16.07 -2.66
N ALA A 135 4.37 16.35 -3.46
CA ALA A 135 4.40 17.43 -4.44
C ALA A 135 4.54 18.82 -3.81
N ASN A 136 3.98 19.04 -2.62
CA ASN A 136 4.07 20.31 -1.91
C ASN A 136 5.18 20.36 -0.85
N GLY A 137 5.96 19.27 -0.67
CA GLY A 137 7.06 19.18 0.27
C GLY A 137 6.67 19.11 1.76
N SER A 138 5.38 18.94 2.08
CA SER A 138 4.95 18.75 3.48
C SER A 138 5.35 17.40 4.05
N LEU A 139 5.57 16.41 3.19
CA LEU A 139 6.24 15.16 3.50
C LEU A 139 7.38 14.93 2.50
N VAL A 140 8.44 14.29 2.97
CA VAL A 140 9.62 13.92 2.19
C VAL A 140 9.79 12.42 2.27
N GLU A 141 10.12 11.80 1.13
CA GLU A 141 10.45 10.38 1.07
C GLU A 141 11.76 10.08 1.81
N VAL A 142 11.73 9.03 2.62
CA VAL A 142 12.88 8.56 3.40
C VAL A 142 13.43 7.31 2.72
N LEU A 143 14.76 7.25 2.54
CA LEU A 143 15.46 6.15 1.86
C LEU A 143 14.93 5.87 0.44
N PRO A 144 14.91 6.87 -0.48
CA PRO A 144 14.35 6.70 -1.82
C PRO A 144 15.01 5.58 -2.64
N ASP A 145 16.30 5.30 -2.39
CA ASP A 145 17.08 4.24 -3.05
C ASP A 145 16.76 2.82 -2.53
N TRP A 146 15.89 2.70 -1.54
CA TRP A 146 15.48 1.42 -0.97
C TRP A 146 14.00 1.17 -1.25
N GLN A 147 13.72 0.03 -1.88
CA GLN A 147 12.37 -0.42 -2.17
C GLN A 147 11.83 -1.33 -1.08
N LEU A 148 10.56 -1.14 -0.76
CA LEU A 148 9.77 -2.11 -0.01
C LEU A 148 8.95 -2.97 -0.98
N PRO A 149 8.48 -4.16 -0.55
CA PRO A 149 7.65 -5.01 -1.39
C PRO A 149 6.40 -4.25 -1.84
N ALA A 150 6.14 -4.20 -3.14
CA ALA A 150 4.96 -3.52 -3.63
C ALA A 150 3.70 -4.34 -3.33
N TYR A 151 2.62 -3.63 -3.01
CA TYR A 151 1.30 -4.23 -3.00
C TYR A 151 0.77 -4.37 -4.42
N SER A 152 -0.21 -5.25 -4.57
CA SER A 152 -1.04 -5.32 -5.74
C SER A 152 -2.50 -5.17 -5.33
N LEU A 153 -3.21 -4.32 -6.06
CA LEU A 153 -4.66 -4.22 -5.99
C LEU A 153 -5.25 -5.33 -6.85
N HIS A 154 -6.07 -6.17 -6.25
CA HIS A 154 -6.70 -7.30 -6.90
C HIS A 154 -8.22 -7.15 -6.90
N ALA A 155 -8.86 -7.60 -7.98
CA ALA A 155 -10.23 -8.07 -7.93
C ALA A 155 -10.25 -9.57 -7.65
N LEU A 156 -11.07 -9.98 -6.70
CA LEU A 156 -11.23 -11.35 -6.23
C LEU A 156 -12.66 -11.79 -6.46
N THR A 157 -12.82 -13.00 -6.98
CA THR A 157 -14.12 -13.67 -7.09
C THR A 157 -14.00 -15.09 -6.53
N SER A 158 -15.09 -15.66 -6.02
CA SER A 158 -15.11 -17.09 -5.70
C SER A 158 -14.80 -17.88 -6.97
N LYS A 159 -13.97 -18.91 -6.89
CA LYS A 159 -13.62 -19.75 -8.03
C LYS A 159 -14.85 -20.52 -8.50
N ARG A 160 -15.20 -20.34 -9.78
CA ARG A 160 -16.35 -20.98 -10.44
C ARG A 160 -15.96 -21.27 -11.90
N GLU A 161 -16.57 -22.28 -12.50
CA GLU A 161 -16.34 -22.60 -13.92
C GLU A 161 -16.80 -21.48 -14.86
N GLN A 162 -17.91 -20.81 -14.52
CA GLN A 162 -18.45 -19.69 -15.28
C GLN A 162 -18.99 -18.59 -14.36
N TYR A 163 -18.69 -17.34 -14.73
CA TYR A 163 -19.20 -16.15 -14.04
C TYR A 163 -20.44 -15.60 -14.75
N PRO A 164 -21.41 -15.03 -14.00
CA PRO A 164 -22.46 -14.22 -14.62
C PRO A 164 -21.85 -13.08 -15.45
N MET A 165 -22.44 -12.76 -16.60
CA MET A 165 -21.92 -11.69 -17.49
C MET A 165 -21.77 -10.32 -16.78
N LYS A 166 -22.57 -10.04 -15.75
CA LYS A 166 -22.43 -8.83 -14.92
C LYS A 166 -21.03 -8.74 -14.27
N VAL A 167 -20.52 -9.85 -13.75
CA VAL A 167 -19.22 -9.93 -13.08
C VAL A 167 -18.11 -9.73 -14.11
N HIS A 168 -18.20 -10.40 -15.26
CA HIS A 168 -17.21 -10.25 -16.33
C HIS A 168 -17.09 -8.79 -16.80
N ARG A 169 -18.23 -8.14 -17.07
CA ARG A 169 -18.25 -6.73 -17.48
C ARG A 169 -17.70 -5.79 -16.40
N CYS A 170 -17.98 -6.05 -15.12
CA CYS A 170 -17.39 -5.29 -14.02
C CYS A 170 -15.87 -5.47 -13.95
N LEU A 171 -15.37 -6.71 -14.06
CA LEU A 171 -13.93 -6.99 -14.05
C LEU A 171 -13.21 -6.31 -15.23
N ASP A 172 -13.79 -6.34 -16.42
CA ASP A 172 -13.23 -5.64 -17.59
C ASP A 172 -13.15 -4.12 -17.36
N ALA A 173 -14.23 -3.53 -16.83
CA ALA A 173 -14.27 -2.10 -16.54
C ALA A 173 -13.22 -1.71 -15.46
N LEU A 174 -13.07 -2.53 -14.41
CA LEU A 174 -12.07 -2.33 -13.36
C LEU A 174 -10.66 -2.41 -13.95
N LYS A 175 -10.35 -3.45 -14.73
CA LYS A 175 -9.03 -3.59 -15.40
C LYS A 175 -8.72 -2.38 -16.27
N GLN A 176 -9.66 -1.97 -17.12
CA GLN A 176 -9.48 -0.83 -18.01
C GLN A 176 -9.24 0.48 -17.23
N TYR A 177 -9.97 0.69 -16.14
CA TYR A 177 -9.81 1.88 -15.31
C TYR A 177 -8.45 1.89 -14.59
N PHE A 178 -8.11 0.81 -13.88
CA PHE A 178 -6.88 0.74 -13.09
C PHE A 178 -5.60 0.66 -13.93
N ALA A 179 -5.67 0.15 -15.16
CA ALA A 179 -4.55 0.18 -16.11
C ALA A 179 -4.13 1.62 -16.50
N GLN A 180 -4.99 2.61 -16.30
CA GLN A 180 -4.71 4.02 -16.61
C GLN A 180 -4.11 4.78 -15.43
N LEU A 181 -4.17 4.22 -14.21
CA LEU A 181 -3.71 4.91 -13.02
C LEU A 181 -2.21 4.70 -12.81
N PRO A 182 -1.45 5.75 -12.49
CA PRO A 182 -0.07 5.61 -12.05
C PRO A 182 -0.08 4.93 -10.67
N GLY A 183 0.10 3.61 -10.67
CA GLY A 183 0.12 2.82 -9.44
C GLY A 183 1.49 2.82 -8.75
N GLY A 184 2.56 3.09 -9.50
CA GLY A 184 3.93 3.08 -9.00
C GLY A 184 4.51 4.47 -8.75
N ARG A 185 5.55 4.53 -7.91
CA ARG A 185 6.38 5.73 -7.74
C ARG A 185 7.28 5.90 -8.97
N SER A 186 7.42 7.14 -9.46
CA SER A 186 8.40 7.42 -10.52
C SER A 186 9.80 7.43 -9.91
N LEU A 187 10.64 6.46 -10.28
CA LEU A 187 12.07 6.45 -9.95
C LEU A 187 12.80 7.42 -10.90
N GLN A 188 12.47 8.72 -10.86
CA GLN A 188 13.24 9.71 -11.61
C GLN A 188 14.56 10.00 -10.88
N GLY A 189 15.68 9.56 -11.46
CA GLY A 189 17.01 9.88 -10.92
C GLY A 189 18.15 8.93 -11.27
N ILE A 190 18.07 8.14 -12.34
CA ILE A 190 19.19 7.28 -12.78
C ILE A 190 19.39 7.44 -14.28
N ALA A 191 20.15 8.46 -14.65
CA ALA A 191 20.93 8.54 -15.88
C ALA A 191 22.31 9.09 -15.51
#